data_AF-A0A532UHC9-F1
#
_entry.id   AF-A0A532UHC9-F1
#
_cell.length_a   1.000
_cell.length_b   1.000
_cell.length_c   1.000
_cell.angle_alpha   90.00
_cell.angle_beta   90.00
_cell.angle_gamma   90.00
#
_symmetry.space_group_name_H-M   'P 1'
#
loop_
_entity.id
_entity.type
_entity.pdbx_description
1 polymer ?
#
loop_
_entity_poly.entity_id
_entity_poly.type
_entity_poly.pdbx_seq_one_letter_code
_entity_poly.pdbx_strand_id
1 'polypeptide(L)'
;VPRHQVILGKFIGGYLTILAALLISVLIGMVIVSFLSFPLFSGEVLSRLLLILLVSFLYLALMFTLGLFISSRCHSSLSAFTILLLIWVVLILAFPSLSGIVARIVYPVKSEQVLNQEKAEVRSNILREKGNELSEAIERAGLFREGVWTGSEEWQEYEKLRKPIAGKYEKRQAELIRQLEADYQREHSTQDRIAVNISRLSPASTLTYIMGDLCHTGLQERESFYQQAKVYYQRLDDIYYSKEWVDTFTVGKSRTYSIGKNAEGRAERKDLPFFTYKSRGLGEVLGRSIIDIGVLVLYTLIFFLGAYFSFLRYDVR
;
A
#
# COMPACT_ATOMS: atom_id res chain seq x y z
N VAL A 1 -25.80 -47.85 -2.56
CA VAL A 1 -25.43 -46.68 -1.73
C VAL A 1 -26.11 -45.45 -2.30
N PRO A 2 -26.78 -44.60 -1.50
CA PRO A 2 -27.36 -43.35 -1.98
C PRO A 2 -26.30 -42.45 -2.62
N ARG A 3 -26.57 -41.87 -3.79
CA ARG A 3 -25.61 -41.04 -4.54
C ARG A 3 -25.07 -39.85 -3.71
N HIS A 4 -25.89 -39.31 -2.81
CA HIS A 4 -25.49 -38.24 -1.89
C HIS A 4 -24.42 -38.69 -0.87
N GLN A 5 -24.45 -39.94 -0.40
CA GLN A 5 -23.43 -40.47 0.52
C GLN A 5 -22.09 -40.69 -0.20
N VAL A 6 -22.13 -41.11 -1.47
CA VAL A 6 -20.93 -41.33 -2.27
C VAL A 6 -20.18 -40.02 -2.53
N ILE A 7 -20.88 -38.95 -2.92
CA ILE A 7 -20.24 -37.65 -3.16
C ILE A 7 -19.72 -37.00 -1.87
N LEU A 8 -20.47 -37.09 -0.77
CA LEU A 8 -20.02 -36.60 0.53
C LEU A 8 -18.80 -37.37 1.03
N GLY A 9 -18.79 -38.70 0.87
CA GLY A 9 -17.63 -39.54 1.22
C GLY A 9 -16.39 -39.19 0.40
N LYS A 10 -16.55 -39.02 -0.93
CA LYS A 10 -15.45 -38.55 -1.80
C LYS A 10 -14.96 -37.16 -1.39
N PHE A 11 -15.88 -36.26 -1.06
CA PHE A 11 -15.53 -34.91 -0.66
C PHE A 11 -14.73 -34.91 0.66
N ILE A 12 -15.29 -35.49 1.72
CA ILE A 12 -14.67 -35.51 3.05
C ILE A 12 -13.35 -36.27 3.01
N GLY A 13 -13.32 -37.47 2.42
CA GLY A 13 -12.12 -38.30 2.37
C GLY A 13 -10.98 -37.62 1.60
N GLY A 14 -11.25 -37.17 0.37
CA GLY A 14 -10.24 -36.51 -0.45
C GLY A 14 -9.74 -35.20 0.15
N TYR A 15 -10.65 -34.39 0.70
CA TYR A 15 -10.30 -33.13 1.33
C TYR A 15 -9.43 -33.34 2.59
N LEU A 16 -9.78 -34.30 3.46
CA LEU A 16 -8.97 -34.62 4.64
C LEU A 16 -7.56 -35.09 4.29
N THR A 17 -7.37 -35.83 3.19
CA THR A 17 -6.04 -36.23 2.73
C THR A 17 -5.18 -35.02 2.38
N ILE A 18 -5.75 -34.04 1.68
CA ILE A 18 -5.04 -32.81 1.30
C ILE A 18 -4.74 -31.96 2.55
N LEU A 19 -5.69 -31.86 3.49
CA LEU A 19 -5.48 -31.14 4.75
C LEU A 19 -4.36 -31.75 5.59
N ALA A 20 -4.29 -33.08 5.67
CA ALA A 20 -3.21 -33.77 6.37
C ALA A 20 -1.84 -33.45 5.74
N ALA A 21 -1.73 -33.47 4.41
CA ALA A 21 -0.51 -33.10 3.71
C ALA A 21 -0.10 -31.65 4.01
N LEU A 22 -1.05 -30.70 3.96
CA LEU A 22 -0.78 -29.30 4.30
C LEU A 22 -0.31 -29.14 5.75
N LEU A 23 -0.96 -29.81 6.71
CA LEU A 23 -0.58 -29.75 8.12
C LEU A 23 0.86 -30.23 8.32
N ILE A 24 1.25 -31.33 7.66
CA ILE A 24 2.63 -31.83 7.70
C ILE A 24 3.59 -30.77 7.15
N SER A 25 3.28 -30.16 6.00
CA SER A 25 4.11 -29.10 5.42
C SER A 25 4.24 -27.88 6.34
N VAL A 26 3.16 -27.46 7.00
CA VAL A 26 3.16 -26.34 7.96
C VAL A 26 4.01 -26.67 9.19
N LEU A 27 3.89 -27.89 9.72
CA LEU A 27 4.71 -28.34 10.85
C LEU A 27 6.20 -28.32 10.51
N ILE A 28 6.58 -28.78 9.31
CA ILE A 28 7.97 -28.70 8.82
C ILE A 28 8.42 -27.23 8.74
N GLY A 29 7.59 -26.34 8.19
CA GLY A 29 7.88 -24.91 8.13
C GLY A 29 8.07 -24.27 9.51
N MET A 30 7.23 -24.62 10.48
CA MET A 30 7.37 -24.15 11.86
C MET A 30 8.67 -24.63 12.50
N VAL A 31 9.06 -25.89 12.26
CA VAL A 31 10.35 -26.42 12.75
C VAL A 31 11.52 -25.62 12.16
N ILE A 32 11.52 -25.35 10.85
CA ILE A 32 12.56 -24.55 10.18
C ILE A 32 12.66 -23.15 10.79
N VAL A 33 11.52 -22.47 10.95
CA VAL A 33 11.47 -21.10 11.49
C VAL A 33 11.90 -21.07 12.96
N SER A 34 11.65 -22.13 13.72
CA SER A 34 12.13 -22.28 15.10
C SER A 34 13.67 -22.34 15.18
N PHE A 35 14.34 -22.90 14.17
CA PHE A 35 15.81 -22.90 14.11
C PHE A 35 16.40 -21.51 13.78
N LEU A 36 15.60 -20.60 13.22
CA LEU A 36 16.02 -19.23 12.88
C LEU A 36 15.81 -18.23 14.03
N SER A 37 15.53 -18.71 15.24
CA SER A 37 15.25 -17.88 16.44
C SER A 37 14.08 -16.88 16.26
N PHE A 38 13.15 -17.18 15.35
CA PHE A 38 11.96 -16.36 15.14
C PHE A 38 10.95 -16.58 16.27
N PRO A 39 10.30 -15.53 16.81
CA PRO A 39 9.41 -15.63 17.96
C PRO A 39 8.03 -16.20 17.59
N LEU A 40 8.00 -17.48 17.18
CA LEU A 40 6.77 -18.20 16.78
C LEU A 40 5.69 -18.22 17.86
N PHE A 41 6.11 -18.31 19.12
CA PHE A 41 5.22 -18.45 20.28
C PHE A 41 4.72 -17.10 20.82
N SER A 42 4.97 -16.00 20.12
CA SER A 42 4.28 -14.74 20.40
C SER A 42 2.78 -14.89 20.12
N GLY A 43 1.92 -14.42 21.02
CA GLY A 43 0.46 -14.56 20.88
C GLY A 43 -0.09 -13.95 19.58
N GLU A 44 0.52 -12.86 19.10
CA GLU A 44 0.15 -12.24 17.83
C GLU A 44 0.57 -13.08 16.62
N VAL A 45 1.77 -13.65 16.66
CA VAL A 45 2.30 -14.49 15.57
C VAL A 45 1.48 -15.78 15.46
N LEU A 46 1.15 -16.40 16.60
CA LEU A 46 0.36 -17.63 16.63
C LEU A 46 -1.05 -17.43 16.06
N SER A 47 -1.69 -16.31 16.41
CA SER A 47 -3.02 -15.98 15.89
C SER A 47 -2.99 -15.67 14.38
N ARG A 48 -1.96 -14.98 13.88
CA ARG A 48 -1.73 -14.81 12.43
C ARG A 48 -1.51 -16.15 11.72
N LEU A 49 -0.69 -17.03 12.28
CA LEU A 49 -0.41 -18.35 11.72
C LEU A 49 -1.68 -19.21 11.65
N LEU A 50 -2.51 -19.18 12.70
CA LEU A 50 -3.81 -19.85 12.71
C LEU A 50 -4.72 -19.32 11.59
N LEU A 51 -4.78 -18.00 11.39
CA LEU A 51 -5.57 -17.41 10.30
C LEU A 51 -5.03 -17.79 8.91
N ILE A 52 -3.71 -17.80 8.72
CA ILE A 52 -3.09 -18.27 7.47
C ILE A 52 -3.51 -19.72 7.19
N LEU A 53 -3.50 -20.58 8.22
CA LEU A 53 -3.91 -21.98 8.09
C LEU A 53 -5.40 -22.10 7.72
N LEU A 54 -6.29 -21.36 8.41
CA LEU A 54 -7.73 -21.38 8.14
C LEU A 54 -8.08 -20.90 6.73
N VAL A 55 -7.43 -19.82 6.26
CA VAL A 55 -7.63 -19.30 4.90
C VAL A 55 -7.07 -20.28 3.86
N SER A 56 -5.95 -20.94 4.15
CA SER A 56 -5.38 -21.99 3.29
C SER A 56 -6.31 -23.20 3.18
N PHE A 57 -6.95 -23.62 4.27
CA PHE A 57 -7.98 -24.66 4.24
C PHE A 57 -9.14 -24.26 3.33
N LEU A 58 -9.65 -23.04 3.48
CA LEU A 58 -10.73 -22.54 2.65
C LEU A 58 -10.36 -22.49 1.16
N TYR A 59 -9.15 -22.03 0.83
CA TYR A 59 -8.65 -22.03 -0.54
C TYR A 59 -8.53 -23.45 -1.11
N LEU A 60 -8.02 -24.40 -0.34
CA LEU A 60 -7.93 -25.80 -0.77
C LEU A 60 -9.31 -26.42 -0.96
N ALA A 61 -10.29 -26.08 -0.11
CA ALA A 61 -11.67 -26.50 -0.28
C ALA A 61 -12.25 -25.99 -1.61
N LEU A 62 -11.97 -24.73 -1.96
CA LEU A 62 -12.36 -24.15 -3.25
C LEU A 62 -11.73 -24.91 -4.41
N MET A 63 -10.41 -25.10 -4.41
CA MET A 63 -9.71 -25.78 -5.51
C MET A 63 -10.15 -27.22 -5.66
N PHE A 64 -10.40 -27.89 -4.54
CA PHE A 64 -10.88 -29.27 -4.52
C PHE A 64 -12.32 -29.38 -5.04
N THR A 65 -13.23 -28.48 -4.62
CA THR A 65 -14.62 -28.45 -5.11
C THR A 65 -14.70 -28.07 -6.59
N LEU A 66 -13.84 -27.17 -7.06
CA LEU A 66 -13.68 -26.89 -8.49
C LEU A 66 -13.23 -28.14 -9.25
N GLY A 67 -12.23 -28.85 -8.74
CA GLY A 67 -11.76 -30.12 -9.30
C GLY A 67 -12.86 -31.17 -9.40
N LEU A 68 -13.63 -31.35 -8.33
CA LEU A 68 -14.80 -32.25 -8.30
C LEU A 68 -15.89 -31.82 -9.28
N PHE A 69 -16.18 -30.51 -9.36
CA PHE A 69 -17.18 -29.97 -10.27
C PHE A 69 -16.85 -30.28 -11.73
N ILE A 70 -15.63 -29.94 -12.18
CA ILE A 70 -15.20 -30.23 -13.55
C ILE A 70 -15.15 -31.74 -13.80
N SER A 71 -14.62 -32.51 -12.85
CA SER A 71 -14.57 -33.98 -12.98
C SER A 71 -15.96 -34.61 -13.10
N SER A 72 -16.97 -34.07 -12.44
CA SER A 72 -18.36 -34.55 -12.54
C SER A 72 -19.03 -34.24 -13.89
N ARG A 73 -18.46 -33.33 -14.68
CA ARG A 73 -18.99 -32.88 -15.98
C ARG A 73 -18.24 -33.46 -17.17
N CYS A 74 -17.05 -34.02 -16.95
CA CYS A 74 -16.24 -34.60 -18.01
C CYS A 74 -16.46 -36.11 -18.10
N HIS A 75 -16.53 -36.62 -19.34
CA HIS A 75 -16.68 -38.06 -19.60
C HIS A 75 -15.36 -38.84 -19.43
N SER A 76 -14.21 -38.17 -19.46
CA SER A 76 -12.89 -38.80 -19.30
C SER A 76 -11.99 -38.03 -18.33
N SER A 77 -11.12 -38.76 -17.62
CA SER A 77 -10.13 -38.17 -16.71
C SER A 77 -9.14 -37.26 -17.43
N LEU A 78 -8.78 -37.58 -18.67
CA LEU A 78 -7.87 -36.77 -19.48
C LEU A 78 -8.50 -35.41 -19.82
N SER A 79 -9.75 -35.39 -20.28
CA SER A 79 -10.47 -34.14 -20.58
C SER A 79 -10.64 -33.26 -19.33
N ALA A 80 -10.98 -33.87 -18.19
CA ALA A 80 -11.09 -33.15 -16.92
C ALA A 80 -9.76 -32.51 -16.53
N PHE A 81 -8.65 -33.26 -16.63
CA PHE A 81 -7.32 -32.78 -16.35
C PHE A 81 -6.92 -31.61 -17.26
N THR A 82 -7.13 -31.72 -18.58
CA THR A 82 -6.80 -30.65 -19.53
C THR A 82 -7.60 -29.37 -19.25
N ILE A 83 -8.90 -29.49 -18.97
CA ILE A 83 -9.75 -28.34 -18.65
C ILE A 83 -9.32 -27.69 -17.33
N LEU A 84 -9.05 -28.50 -16.30
CA LEU A 84 -8.57 -27.98 -15.01
C LEU A 84 -7.21 -27.28 -15.14
N LEU A 85 -6.30 -27.84 -15.95
CA LEU A 85 -5.01 -27.21 -16.21
C LEU A 85 -5.18 -25.86 -16.91
N LEU A 86 -6.07 -25.76 -17.91
CA LEU A 86 -6.38 -24.49 -18.58
C LEU A 86 -6.96 -23.47 -17.59
N ILE A 87 -7.96 -23.88 -16.80
CA ILE A 87 -8.58 -23.01 -15.78
C ILE A 87 -7.52 -22.55 -14.77
N TRP A 88 -6.69 -23.47 -14.28
CA TRP A 88 -5.61 -23.18 -13.35
C TRP A 88 -4.63 -22.15 -13.92
N VAL A 89 -4.18 -22.33 -15.18
CA VAL A 89 -3.26 -21.39 -15.86
C VAL A 89 -3.90 -20.01 -15.96
N VAL A 90 -5.16 -19.92 -16.38
CA VAL A 90 -5.86 -18.64 -16.50
C VAL A 90 -6.02 -17.97 -15.13
N LEU A 91 -6.49 -18.71 -14.12
CA LEU A 91 -6.72 -18.17 -12.78
C LEU A 91 -5.42 -17.73 -12.10
N ILE A 92 -4.33 -18.49 -12.22
CA ILE A 92 -3.10 -18.24 -11.44
C ILE A 92 -2.07 -17.40 -12.20
N LEU A 93 -1.98 -17.49 -13.53
CA LEU A 93 -0.98 -16.75 -14.30
C LEU A 93 -1.58 -15.52 -15.00
N ALA A 94 -2.73 -15.67 -15.64
CA ALA A 94 -3.31 -14.60 -16.44
C ALA A 94 -3.98 -13.52 -15.58
N PHE A 95 -4.88 -13.91 -14.67
CA PHE A 95 -5.66 -12.95 -13.89
C PHE A 95 -4.83 -11.98 -13.02
N PRO A 96 -3.79 -12.42 -12.27
CA PRO A 96 -2.99 -11.49 -11.49
C PRO A 96 -2.32 -10.43 -12.36
N SER A 97 -1.74 -10.86 -13.49
CA SER A 97 -1.04 -9.98 -14.44
C SER A 97 -2.00 -9.01 -15.14
N LEU A 98 -3.17 -9.51 -15.57
CA LEU A 98 -4.18 -8.71 -16.27
C LEU A 98 -4.82 -7.66 -15.37
N SER A 99 -5.01 -7.94 -14.09
CA SER A 99 -5.66 -7.01 -13.16
C SER A 99 -4.98 -5.64 -13.09
N GLY A 100 -3.65 -5.62 -12.99
CA GLY A 100 -2.86 -4.38 -12.93
C GLY A 100 -2.78 -3.66 -14.28
N ILE A 101 -2.82 -4.38 -15.39
CA ILE A 101 -2.87 -3.79 -16.73
C ILE A 101 -4.22 -3.11 -16.95
N VAL A 102 -5.32 -3.82 -16.68
CA VAL A 102 -6.67 -3.28 -16.84
C VAL A 102 -6.88 -2.08 -15.91
N ALA A 103 -6.39 -2.13 -14.67
CA ALA A 103 -6.48 -1.00 -13.75
C ALA A 103 -5.76 0.26 -14.30
N ARG A 104 -4.58 0.10 -14.91
CA ARG A 104 -3.85 1.20 -15.55
C ARG A 104 -4.55 1.77 -16.79
N ILE A 105 -5.29 0.95 -17.52
CA ILE A 105 -6.08 1.38 -18.68
C ILE A 105 -7.33 2.14 -18.23
N VAL A 106 -8.04 1.61 -17.22
CA VAL A 106 -9.30 2.17 -16.70
C VAL A 106 -9.06 3.45 -15.90
N TYR A 107 -7.99 3.48 -15.11
CA TYR A 107 -7.66 4.61 -14.25
C TYR A 107 -6.16 4.90 -14.34
N PRO A 108 -5.71 5.62 -15.39
CA PRO A 108 -4.30 5.98 -15.53
C PRO A 108 -3.90 6.94 -14.40
N VAL A 109 -2.74 6.68 -13.79
CA VAL A 109 -2.19 7.53 -12.72
C VAL A 109 -0.85 8.09 -13.16
N LYS A 110 -0.57 9.33 -12.76
CA LYS A 110 0.70 10.00 -13.05
C LYS A 110 1.89 9.18 -12.54
N SER A 111 3.03 9.30 -13.21
CA SER A 111 4.28 8.73 -12.71
C SER A 111 4.85 9.58 -11.57
N GLU A 112 5.68 8.97 -10.73
CA GLU A 112 6.36 9.68 -9.65
C GLU A 112 7.27 10.80 -10.18
N GLN A 113 7.82 10.62 -11.39
CA GLN A 113 8.62 11.64 -12.07
C GLN A 113 7.79 12.89 -12.40
N VAL A 114 6.57 12.70 -12.93
CA VAL A 114 5.66 13.82 -13.23
C VAL A 114 5.26 14.53 -11.94
N LEU A 115 4.96 13.79 -10.87
CA LEU A 115 4.67 14.39 -9.56
C LEU A 115 5.86 15.22 -9.04
N ASN A 116 7.08 14.70 -9.14
CA ASN A 116 8.27 15.40 -8.68
C ASN A 116 8.58 16.65 -9.53
N GLN A 117 8.29 16.61 -10.83
CA GLN A 117 8.36 17.77 -11.72
C GLN A 117 7.32 18.83 -11.32
N GLU A 118 6.05 18.47 -11.16
CA GLU A 118 4.99 19.39 -10.71
C GLU A 118 5.35 20.04 -9.35
N LYS A 119 5.87 19.26 -8.40
CA LYS A 119 6.38 19.80 -7.11
C LYS A 119 7.54 20.76 -7.31
N ALA A 120 8.48 20.46 -8.20
CA ALA A 120 9.63 21.32 -8.48
C ALA A 120 9.19 22.64 -9.12
N GLU A 121 8.22 22.60 -10.05
CA GLU A 121 7.62 23.78 -10.66
C GLU A 121 6.90 24.65 -9.64
N VAL A 122 6.09 24.07 -8.76
CA VAL A 122 5.43 24.80 -7.67
C VAL A 122 6.46 25.48 -6.77
N ARG A 123 7.52 24.76 -6.36
CA ARG A 123 8.60 25.33 -5.53
C ARG A 123 9.31 26.48 -6.25
N SER A 124 9.65 26.31 -7.52
CA SER A 124 10.33 27.33 -8.32
C SER A 124 9.47 28.60 -8.48
N ASN A 125 8.19 28.43 -8.83
CA ASN A 125 7.25 29.54 -9.02
C ASN A 125 7.03 30.31 -7.71
N ILE A 126 6.81 29.60 -6.59
CA ILE A 126 6.64 30.24 -5.29
C ILE A 126 7.92 30.93 -4.83
N LEU A 127 9.09 30.33 -5.03
CA LEU A 127 10.36 30.94 -4.67
C LEU A 127 10.59 32.24 -5.45
N ARG A 128 10.26 32.25 -6.76
CA ARG A 128 10.35 33.45 -7.61
C ARG A 128 9.38 34.55 -7.18
N GLU A 129 8.11 34.21 -6.94
CA GLU A 129 7.12 35.19 -6.46
C GLU A 129 7.51 35.76 -5.09
N LYS A 130 7.95 34.90 -4.15
CA LYS A 130 8.45 35.30 -2.83
C LYS A 130 9.65 36.23 -2.96
N GLY A 131 10.62 35.88 -3.81
CA GLY A 131 11.82 36.67 -4.06
C GLY A 131 11.49 38.07 -4.58
N ASN A 132 10.55 38.18 -5.52
CA ASN A 132 10.09 39.47 -6.06
C ASN A 132 9.37 40.32 -5.00
N GLU A 133 8.45 39.75 -4.22
CA GLU A 133 7.74 40.50 -3.16
C GLU A 133 8.72 40.95 -2.06
N LEU A 134 9.71 40.12 -1.72
CA LEU A 134 10.79 40.49 -0.80
C LEU A 134 11.66 41.61 -1.37
N SER A 135 12.06 41.54 -2.64
CA SER A 135 12.81 42.60 -3.33
C SER A 135 12.12 43.95 -3.23
N GLU A 136 10.84 44.02 -3.59
CA GLU A 136 10.05 45.27 -3.53
C GLU A 136 9.89 45.79 -2.10
N ALA A 137 9.75 44.89 -1.13
CA ALA A 137 9.62 45.26 0.28
C ALA A 137 10.94 45.81 0.85
N ILE A 138 12.07 45.20 0.50
CA ILE A 138 13.42 45.61 0.93
C ILE A 138 13.77 46.98 0.34
N GLU A 139 13.54 47.17 -0.96
CA GLU A 139 13.80 48.45 -1.64
C GLU A 139 12.95 49.59 -1.05
N ARG A 140 11.66 49.35 -0.76
CA ARG A 140 10.78 50.35 -0.12
C ARG A 140 11.19 50.70 1.30
N ALA A 141 11.65 49.72 2.06
CA ALA A 141 12.15 49.95 3.41
C ALA A 141 13.53 50.64 3.41
N GLY A 142 14.20 50.73 2.26
CA GLY A 142 15.56 51.22 2.16
C GLY A 142 16.57 50.35 2.93
N LEU A 143 16.20 49.10 3.21
CA LEU A 143 17.08 48.04 3.66
C LEU A 143 17.99 47.70 2.48
N PHE A 144 19.29 47.44 2.69
CA PHE A 144 20.26 47.16 1.62
C PHE A 144 20.68 48.35 0.72
N ARG A 145 21.23 49.43 1.29
CA ARG A 145 21.73 50.58 0.50
C ARG A 145 23.07 50.34 -0.21
N GLU A 146 23.96 49.51 0.35
CA GLU A 146 25.32 49.30 -0.19
C GLU A 146 25.71 47.82 -0.39
N GLY A 147 24.75 46.90 -0.30
CA GLY A 147 25.02 45.47 -0.53
C GLY A 147 25.68 44.73 0.65
N VAL A 148 25.76 45.35 1.82
CA VAL A 148 26.35 44.78 3.04
C VAL A 148 25.39 44.97 4.21
N TRP A 149 25.14 43.91 4.97
CA TRP A 149 24.56 44.00 6.32
C TRP A 149 25.64 44.50 7.27
N THR A 150 25.43 45.64 7.91
CA THR A 150 26.43 46.27 8.76
C THR A 150 26.12 46.17 10.25
N GLY A 151 24.89 45.81 10.63
CA GLY A 151 24.48 45.69 12.04
C GLY A 151 23.35 44.70 12.36
N SER A 152 23.18 44.42 13.66
CA SER A 152 22.12 43.57 14.21
C SER A 152 20.72 44.19 14.11
N GLU A 153 20.61 45.52 14.04
CA GLU A 153 19.32 46.23 13.90
C GLU A 153 18.69 46.01 12.54
N GLU A 154 19.47 46.14 11.47
CA GLU A 154 19.02 45.90 10.10
C GLU A 154 18.47 44.46 9.99
N TRP A 155 19.16 43.48 10.58
CA TRP A 155 18.74 42.08 10.59
C TRP A 155 17.37 41.89 11.26
N GLN A 156 17.14 42.56 12.39
CA GLN A 156 15.85 42.53 13.09
C GLN A 156 14.73 43.18 12.28
N GLU A 157 15.01 44.27 11.57
CA GLU A 157 14.03 44.92 10.69
C GLU A 157 13.65 44.02 9.51
N TYR A 158 14.63 43.34 8.91
CA TYR A 158 14.35 42.36 7.87
C TYR A 158 13.60 41.14 8.39
N GLU A 159 13.94 40.60 9.56
CA GLU A 159 13.20 39.48 10.13
C GLU A 159 11.72 39.85 10.37
N LYS A 160 11.45 41.10 10.83
CA LYS A 160 10.09 41.65 10.96
C LYS A 160 9.37 41.80 9.62
N LEU A 161 10.05 42.29 8.59
CA LEU A 161 9.50 42.47 7.23
C LEU A 161 9.24 41.14 6.52
N ARG A 162 10.20 40.21 6.61
CA ARG A 162 10.19 38.88 6.01
C ARG A 162 9.05 38.04 6.56
N LYS A 163 8.88 38.00 7.88
CA LYS A 163 7.96 37.07 8.56
C LYS A 163 6.53 37.03 7.96
N PRO A 164 5.84 38.16 7.71
CA PRO A 164 4.53 38.12 7.05
C PRO A 164 4.58 37.73 5.58
N ILE A 165 5.59 38.18 4.82
CA ILE A 165 5.74 37.89 3.38
C ILE A 165 6.09 36.41 3.17
N ALA A 166 7.21 35.96 3.73
CA ALA A 166 7.67 34.58 3.61
C ALA A 166 6.65 33.59 4.19
N GLY A 167 6.03 33.92 5.34
CA GLY A 167 5.02 33.06 5.95
C GLY A 167 3.79 32.81 5.06
N LYS A 168 3.36 33.80 4.27
CA LYS A 168 2.29 33.64 3.26
C LYS A 168 2.69 32.64 2.17
N TYR A 169 3.90 32.78 1.62
CA TYR A 169 4.40 31.92 0.55
C TYR A 169 4.76 30.51 1.02
N GLU A 170 5.38 30.36 2.19
CA GLU A 170 5.71 29.08 2.80
C GLU A 170 4.44 28.27 3.10
N LYS A 171 3.39 28.92 3.65
CA LYS A 171 2.08 28.29 3.85
C LYS A 171 1.45 27.85 2.52
N ARG A 172 1.47 28.73 1.50
CA ARG A 172 0.93 28.41 0.17
C ARG A 172 1.68 27.25 -0.47
N GLN A 173 3.01 27.22 -0.41
CA GLN A 173 3.83 26.13 -0.92
C GLN A 173 3.50 24.81 -0.22
N ALA A 174 3.47 24.82 1.12
CA ALA A 174 3.17 23.64 1.90
C ALA A 174 1.78 23.08 1.57
N GLU A 175 0.78 23.95 1.40
CA GLU A 175 -0.58 23.53 1.04
C GLU A 175 -0.66 22.97 -0.38
N LEU A 176 -0.06 23.63 -1.38
CA LEU A 176 -0.05 23.14 -2.77
C LEU A 176 0.66 21.79 -2.90
N ILE A 177 1.83 21.64 -2.28
CA ILE A 177 2.56 20.36 -2.29
C ILE A 177 1.75 19.26 -1.59
N ARG A 178 1.11 19.59 -0.46
CA ARG A 178 0.27 18.64 0.27
C ARG A 178 -0.93 18.19 -0.55
N GLN A 179 -1.56 19.11 -1.28
CA GLN A 179 -2.67 18.79 -2.19
C GLN A 179 -2.19 17.88 -3.33
N LEU A 180 -1.10 18.22 -4.01
CA LEU A 180 -0.52 17.37 -5.06
C LEU A 180 -0.20 15.95 -4.58
N GLU A 181 0.40 15.83 -3.39
CA GLU A 181 0.68 14.52 -2.80
C GLU A 181 -0.59 13.77 -2.40
N ALA A 182 -1.57 14.45 -1.82
CA ALA A 182 -2.83 13.83 -1.45
C ALA A 182 -3.60 13.35 -2.67
N ASP A 183 -3.62 14.13 -3.75
CA ASP A 183 -4.26 13.78 -5.03
C ASP A 183 -3.59 12.55 -5.64
N TYR A 184 -2.26 12.58 -5.75
CA TYR A 184 -1.49 11.45 -6.26
C TYR A 184 -1.74 10.16 -5.47
N GLN A 185 -1.77 10.22 -4.13
CA GLN A 185 -2.05 9.05 -3.30
C GLN A 185 -3.51 8.56 -3.43
N ARG A 186 -4.48 9.48 -3.57
CA ARG A 186 -5.88 9.12 -3.83
C ARG A 186 -6.03 8.42 -5.19
N GLU A 187 -5.34 8.92 -6.20
CA GLU A 187 -5.35 8.33 -7.54
C GLU A 187 -4.72 6.92 -7.53
N HIS A 188 -3.52 6.77 -6.98
CA HIS A 188 -2.84 5.47 -6.85
C HIS A 188 -3.66 4.46 -6.05
N SER A 189 -4.19 4.86 -4.89
CA SER A 189 -5.01 3.98 -4.06
C SER A 189 -6.33 3.58 -4.75
N THR A 190 -6.88 4.42 -5.64
CA THR A 190 -8.04 4.08 -6.46
C THR A 190 -7.69 3.05 -7.54
N GLN A 191 -6.59 3.25 -8.26
CA GLN A 191 -6.08 2.28 -9.24
C GLN A 191 -5.82 0.92 -8.59
N ASP A 192 -5.16 0.91 -7.43
CA ASP A 192 -4.87 -0.28 -6.64
C ASP A 192 -6.16 -1.02 -6.23
N ARG A 193 -7.19 -0.29 -5.77
CA ARG A 193 -8.50 -0.88 -5.43
C ARG A 193 -9.17 -1.51 -6.65
N ILE A 194 -9.10 -0.88 -7.82
CA ILE A 194 -9.65 -1.43 -9.06
C ILE A 194 -8.91 -2.72 -9.42
N ALA A 195 -7.57 -2.72 -9.37
CA ALA A 195 -6.76 -3.91 -9.63
C ALA A 195 -7.12 -5.06 -8.68
N VAL A 196 -7.18 -4.78 -7.38
CA VAL A 196 -7.57 -5.78 -6.37
C VAL A 196 -8.98 -6.31 -6.63
N ASN A 197 -9.95 -5.44 -6.90
CA ASN A 197 -11.33 -5.86 -7.18
C ASN A 197 -11.43 -6.78 -8.42
N ILE A 198 -10.70 -6.47 -9.49
CA ILE A 198 -10.65 -7.31 -10.70
C ILE A 198 -9.97 -8.64 -10.41
N SER A 199 -8.86 -8.61 -9.66
CA SER A 199 -8.08 -9.80 -9.35
C SER A 199 -8.83 -10.81 -8.47
N ARG A 200 -9.87 -10.39 -7.72
CA ARG A 200 -10.71 -11.29 -6.90
C ARG A 200 -11.42 -12.39 -7.69
N LEU A 201 -11.54 -12.24 -9.01
CA LEU A 201 -11.99 -13.30 -9.91
C LEU A 201 -11.07 -14.53 -9.87
N SER A 202 -9.80 -14.33 -9.48
CA SER A 202 -8.87 -15.41 -9.17
C SER A 202 -8.86 -15.71 -7.67
N PRO A 203 -9.27 -16.92 -7.25
CA PRO A 203 -9.11 -17.36 -5.87
C PRO A 203 -7.66 -17.32 -5.37
N ALA A 204 -6.69 -17.49 -6.27
CA ALA A 204 -5.28 -17.46 -5.93
C ALA A 204 -4.81 -16.04 -5.59
N SER A 205 -5.25 -15.04 -6.36
CA SER A 205 -4.99 -13.62 -6.04
C SER A 205 -5.58 -13.27 -4.67
N THR A 206 -6.81 -13.66 -4.40
CA THR A 206 -7.50 -13.46 -3.11
C THR A 206 -6.69 -14.07 -1.95
N LEU A 207 -6.19 -15.29 -2.11
CA LEU A 207 -5.29 -15.92 -1.13
C LEU A 207 -4.00 -15.11 -0.92
N THR A 208 -3.34 -14.69 -2.00
CA THR A 208 -2.10 -13.91 -1.94
C THR A 208 -2.28 -12.59 -1.19
N TYR A 209 -3.38 -11.87 -1.40
CA TYR A 209 -3.64 -10.62 -0.67
C TYR A 209 -3.88 -10.86 0.82
N ILE A 210 -4.69 -11.86 1.18
CA ILE A 210 -4.92 -12.21 2.58
C ILE A 210 -3.61 -12.62 3.26
N MET A 211 -2.79 -13.46 2.60
CA MET A 211 -1.48 -13.86 3.11
C MET A 211 -0.54 -12.67 3.29
N GLY A 212 -0.48 -11.78 2.30
CA GLY A 212 0.33 -10.57 2.39
C GLY A 212 -0.09 -9.67 3.56
N ASP A 213 -1.39 -9.47 3.76
CA ASP A 213 -1.89 -8.66 4.87
C ASP A 213 -1.65 -9.32 6.24
N LEU A 214 -1.77 -10.65 6.35
CA LEU A 214 -1.46 -11.39 7.59
C LEU A 214 0.05 -11.36 7.92
N CYS A 215 0.91 -11.36 6.90
CA CYS A 215 2.36 -11.36 7.02
C CYS A 215 3.01 -9.97 7.03
N HIS A 216 2.23 -8.88 7.05
CA HIS A 216 2.74 -7.50 6.97
C HIS A 216 3.54 -7.18 5.69
N THR A 217 3.19 -7.82 4.58
CA THR A 217 3.78 -7.57 3.26
C THR A 217 2.74 -7.16 2.22
N GLY A 218 1.49 -6.99 2.65
CA GLY A 218 0.38 -6.59 1.79
C GLY A 218 0.40 -5.12 1.38
N LEU A 219 -0.37 -4.81 0.35
CA LEU A 219 -0.51 -3.47 -0.23
C LEU A 219 -0.95 -2.42 0.81
N GLN A 220 -1.73 -2.86 1.79
CA GLN A 220 -2.24 -2.00 2.85
C GLN A 220 -1.21 -1.69 3.93
N GLU A 221 -0.27 -2.62 4.18
CA GLU A 221 0.85 -2.37 5.10
C GLU A 221 1.72 -1.24 4.57
N ARG A 222 1.97 -1.27 3.24
CA ARG A 222 2.65 -0.20 2.50
C ARG A 222 1.97 1.15 2.70
N GLU A 223 0.64 1.21 2.56
CA GLU A 223 -0.11 2.46 2.78
C GLU A 223 0.00 2.95 4.22
N SER A 224 -0.18 2.05 5.21
CA SER A 224 -0.02 2.38 6.63
C SER A 224 1.39 2.91 6.94
N PHE A 225 2.41 2.30 6.36
CA PHE A 225 3.80 2.76 6.45
C PHE A 225 3.95 4.16 5.89
N TYR A 226 3.43 4.46 4.69
CA TYR A 226 3.51 5.79 4.11
C TYR A 226 2.82 6.85 4.98
N GLN A 227 1.64 6.56 5.54
CA GLN A 227 0.94 7.49 6.41
C GLN A 227 1.72 7.75 7.71
N GLN A 228 2.28 6.70 8.33
CA GLN A 228 3.11 6.84 9.53
C GLN A 228 4.41 7.61 9.24
N ALA A 229 5.06 7.33 8.12
CA ALA A 229 6.26 8.02 7.67
C ALA A 229 5.97 9.51 7.40
N LYS A 230 4.80 9.84 6.82
CA LYS A 230 4.35 11.21 6.60
C LYS A 230 4.18 11.98 7.91
N VAL A 231 3.49 11.41 8.89
CA VAL A 231 3.30 12.02 10.23
C VAL A 231 4.66 12.19 10.93
N TYR A 232 5.53 11.19 10.81
CA TYR A 232 6.89 11.28 11.34
C TYR A 232 7.70 12.40 10.68
N TYR A 233 7.64 12.51 9.35
CA TYR A 233 8.30 13.59 8.61
C TYR A 233 7.77 14.97 9.01
N GLN A 234 6.46 15.13 9.18
CA GLN A 234 5.87 16.38 9.68
C GLN A 234 6.40 16.77 11.06
N ARG A 235 6.61 15.79 11.94
CA ARG A 235 7.22 16.02 13.25
C ARG A 235 8.69 16.43 13.12
N LEU A 236 9.46 15.79 12.23
CA LEU A 236 10.84 16.18 11.96
C LEU A 236 10.93 17.57 11.35
N ASP A 237 10.00 17.92 10.47
CA ASP A 237 9.94 19.23 9.84
C ASP A 237 9.74 20.32 10.90
N ASP A 238 8.81 20.15 11.83
CA ASP A 238 8.54 21.12 12.89
C ASP A 238 9.74 21.35 13.84
N ILE A 239 10.46 20.28 14.21
CA ILE A 239 11.56 20.36 15.19
C ILE A 239 12.95 20.61 14.57
N TYR A 240 13.13 20.34 13.27
CA TYR A 240 14.44 20.31 12.64
C TYR A 240 14.51 21.05 11.29
N TYR A 241 13.70 20.69 10.30
CA TYR A 241 13.87 21.24 8.93
C TYR A 241 13.32 22.66 8.79
N SER A 242 12.16 22.96 9.37
CA SER A 242 11.54 24.29 9.32
C SER A 242 12.28 25.37 10.12
N LYS A 243 13.30 24.98 10.92
CA LYS A 243 14.14 25.90 11.70
C LYS A 243 15.25 26.54 10.86
N GLU A 244 15.47 26.05 9.64
CA GLU A 244 16.36 26.65 8.66
C GLU A 244 15.55 27.22 7.50
N TRP A 245 15.90 28.43 7.07
CA TRP A 245 15.32 29.02 5.89
C TRP A 245 16.38 29.77 5.10
N VAL A 246 16.17 29.82 3.78
CA VAL A 246 16.95 30.62 2.85
C VAL A 246 15.97 31.37 1.95
N ASP A 247 16.17 32.66 1.84
CA ASP A 247 15.48 33.52 0.89
C ASP A 247 16.47 33.99 -0.17
N THR A 248 15.99 34.01 -1.42
CA THR A 248 16.74 34.55 -2.55
C THR A 248 15.93 35.69 -3.14
N PHE A 249 16.54 36.86 -3.29
CA PHE A 249 15.90 38.07 -3.80
C PHE A 249 16.92 38.92 -4.57
N THR A 250 16.44 39.81 -5.43
CA THR A 250 17.28 40.69 -6.26
C THR A 250 17.08 42.15 -5.87
N VAL A 251 18.16 42.88 -5.60
CA VAL A 251 18.09 44.32 -5.26
C VAL A 251 18.80 45.13 -6.34
N GLY A 252 18.18 46.23 -6.78
CA GLY A 252 18.72 47.11 -7.80
C GLY A 252 18.83 46.45 -9.18
N LYS A 253 19.76 46.91 -10.03
CA LYS A 253 19.74 46.60 -11.47
C LYS A 253 20.02 45.14 -11.86
N SER A 254 20.53 44.26 -10.98
CA SER A 254 20.71 42.79 -11.24
C SER A 254 21.41 41.99 -10.10
N ARG A 255 21.53 42.49 -8.87
CA ARG A 255 22.28 41.74 -7.82
C ARG A 255 21.35 40.81 -7.05
N THR A 256 21.55 39.51 -7.20
CA THR A 256 20.82 38.47 -6.45
C THR A 256 21.58 38.14 -5.16
N TYR A 257 20.85 38.17 -4.05
CA TYR A 257 21.34 37.84 -2.72
C TYR A 257 20.61 36.59 -2.21
N SER A 258 21.33 35.73 -1.49
CA SER A 258 20.75 34.61 -0.74
C SER A 258 21.07 34.78 0.72
N ILE A 259 20.03 34.89 1.55
CA ILE A 259 20.14 35.09 2.99
C ILE A 259 19.41 33.96 3.68
N GLY A 260 20.02 33.40 4.71
CA GLY A 260 19.35 32.43 5.57
C GLY A 260 19.71 32.64 7.03
N LYS A 261 18.85 32.11 7.90
CA LYS A 261 19.14 31.98 9.33
C LYS A 261 19.38 30.52 9.64
N ASN A 262 20.49 30.24 10.31
CA ASN A 262 20.78 28.90 10.82
C ASN A 262 20.08 28.70 12.17
N ALA A 263 19.28 27.64 12.26
CA ALA A 263 19.08 26.74 13.40
C ALA A 263 18.92 27.27 14.84
N GLU A 264 18.52 28.53 15.09
CA GLU A 264 18.12 28.92 16.46
C GLU A 264 16.91 28.09 16.90
N GLY A 265 17.09 27.26 17.95
CA GLY A 265 16.05 26.35 18.46
C GLY A 265 15.88 25.04 17.67
N ARG A 266 16.82 24.69 16.80
CA ARG A 266 16.85 23.36 16.15
C ARG A 266 17.27 22.29 17.16
N ALA A 267 16.53 21.19 17.21
CA ALA A 267 16.93 20.04 18.02
C ALA A 267 18.30 19.49 17.56
N GLU A 268 19.11 19.01 18.50
CA GLU A 268 20.35 18.31 18.15
C GLU A 268 20.01 17.01 17.42
N ARG A 269 20.88 16.60 16.50
CA ARG A 269 20.67 15.38 15.69
C ARG A 269 20.47 14.12 16.56
N LYS A 270 21.12 14.07 17.73
CA LYS A 270 21.03 12.96 18.69
C LYS A 270 19.67 12.86 19.39
N ASP A 271 18.95 13.98 19.46
CA ASP A 271 17.65 14.09 20.15
C ASP A 271 16.46 13.90 19.19
N LEU A 272 16.74 13.68 17.90
CA LEU A 272 15.71 13.41 16.91
C LEU A 272 15.06 12.05 17.19
N PRO A 273 13.71 11.97 17.20
CA PRO A 273 13.03 10.71 17.42
C PRO A 273 13.38 9.75 16.28
N PHE A 274 13.63 8.48 16.59
CA PHE A 274 13.76 7.46 15.56
C PHE A 274 12.39 7.04 15.04
N PHE A 275 12.28 6.84 13.72
CA PHE A 275 11.08 6.27 13.15
C PHE A 275 10.88 4.84 13.66
N THR A 276 9.76 4.59 14.32
CA THR A 276 9.36 3.25 14.78
C THR A 276 8.04 2.89 14.12
N TYR A 277 8.06 1.86 13.27
CA TYR A 277 6.87 1.39 12.57
C TYR A 277 5.93 0.66 13.52
N LYS A 278 4.64 0.96 13.44
CA LYS A 278 3.59 0.20 14.11
C LYS A 278 2.81 -0.59 13.07
N SER A 279 2.98 -1.90 13.08
CA SER A 279 2.24 -2.80 12.20
C SER A 279 0.75 -2.80 12.50
N ARG A 280 -0.07 -3.16 11.51
CA ARG A 280 -1.53 -3.20 11.67
C ARG A 280 -1.97 -4.34 12.58
N GLY A 281 -2.90 -4.06 13.48
CA GLY A 281 -3.48 -5.10 14.35
C GLY A 281 -4.31 -6.12 13.57
N LEU A 282 -4.47 -7.32 14.13
CA LEU A 282 -5.24 -8.41 13.51
C LEU A 282 -6.69 -8.03 13.19
N GLY A 283 -7.35 -7.24 14.05
CA GLY A 283 -8.72 -6.81 13.81
C GLY A 283 -8.85 -5.92 12.56
N GLU A 284 -7.88 -5.06 12.31
CA GLU A 284 -7.83 -4.21 11.11
C GLU A 284 -7.59 -5.04 9.84
N VAL A 285 -6.69 -6.02 9.92
CA VAL A 285 -6.42 -6.96 8.84
C VAL A 285 -7.67 -7.77 8.49
N LEU A 286 -8.33 -8.36 9.49
CA LEU A 286 -9.54 -9.17 9.29
C LEU A 286 -10.71 -8.36 8.75
N GLY A 287 -10.92 -7.14 9.27
CA GLY A 287 -12.01 -6.27 8.82
C GLY A 287 -11.94 -5.96 7.33
N ARG A 288 -10.74 -5.94 6.74
CA ARG A 288 -10.56 -5.65 5.32
C ARG A 288 -10.48 -6.91 4.45
N SER A 289 -9.91 -7.99 4.98
CA SER A 289 -9.86 -9.30 4.31
C SER A 289 -11.21 -10.04 4.31
N ILE A 290 -12.23 -9.54 5.00
CA ILE A 290 -13.54 -10.20 5.08
C ILE A 290 -14.22 -10.38 3.71
N ILE A 291 -14.02 -9.43 2.79
CA ILE A 291 -14.56 -9.52 1.43
C ILE A 291 -13.86 -10.67 0.68
N ASP A 292 -12.54 -10.75 0.81
CA ASP A 292 -11.72 -11.77 0.17
C ASP A 292 -12.05 -13.17 0.69
N ILE A 293 -12.20 -13.30 2.03
CA ILE A 293 -12.67 -14.54 2.67
C ILE A 293 -14.09 -14.89 2.19
N GLY A 294 -14.99 -13.90 2.13
CA GLY A 294 -16.36 -14.08 1.65
C GLY A 294 -16.42 -14.57 0.21
N VAL A 295 -15.56 -14.05 -0.68
CA VAL A 295 -15.43 -14.51 -2.07
C VAL A 295 -14.97 -15.97 -2.12
N LEU A 296 -13.98 -16.36 -1.31
CA LEU A 296 -13.53 -17.75 -1.24
C LEU A 296 -14.64 -18.69 -0.76
N VAL A 297 -15.40 -18.30 0.28
CA VAL A 297 -16.56 -19.07 0.77
C VAL A 297 -17.61 -19.19 -0.34
N LEU A 298 -17.97 -18.08 -0.99
CA LEU A 298 -18.98 -18.06 -2.04
C LEU A 298 -18.61 -18.99 -3.21
N TYR A 299 -17.38 -18.90 -3.71
CA TYR A 299 -16.90 -19.77 -4.79
C TYR A 299 -16.86 -21.24 -4.37
N THR A 300 -16.42 -21.54 -3.15
CA THR A 300 -16.45 -22.91 -2.61
C THR A 300 -17.87 -23.47 -2.61
N LEU A 301 -18.85 -22.69 -2.15
CA LEU A 301 -20.25 -23.10 -2.13
C LEU A 301 -20.82 -23.30 -3.54
N ILE A 302 -20.52 -22.37 -4.47
CA ILE A 302 -20.97 -22.46 -5.87
C ILE A 302 -20.43 -23.73 -6.53
N PHE A 303 -19.12 -24.01 -6.41
CA PHE A 303 -18.52 -25.20 -7.02
C PHE A 303 -18.96 -26.48 -6.33
N PHE A 304 -19.11 -26.47 -5.00
CA PHE A 304 -19.64 -27.61 -4.26
C PHE A 304 -21.06 -27.97 -4.70
N LEU A 305 -21.98 -26.99 -4.72
CA LEU A 305 -23.35 -27.17 -5.19
C LEU A 305 -23.39 -27.60 -6.65
N GLY A 306 -22.55 -26.98 -7.49
CA GLY A 306 -22.34 -27.38 -8.88
C GLY A 306 -21.97 -28.84 -9.00
N ALA A 307 -20.97 -29.31 -8.25
CA ALA A 307 -20.53 -30.71 -8.26
C ALA A 307 -21.63 -31.65 -7.77
N TYR A 308 -22.30 -31.27 -6.67
CA TYR A 308 -23.38 -32.03 -6.06
C TYR A 308 -24.54 -32.28 -7.03
N PHE A 309 -25.08 -31.22 -7.66
CA PHE A 309 -26.19 -31.35 -8.60
C PHE A 309 -25.78 -32.06 -9.90
N SER A 310 -24.55 -31.87 -10.36
CA SER A 310 -24.02 -32.56 -11.55
C SER A 310 -23.95 -34.06 -11.34
N PHE A 311 -23.45 -34.48 -10.17
CA PHE A 311 -23.33 -35.89 -9.82
C PHE A 311 -24.70 -36.55 -9.61
N LEU A 312 -25.68 -35.82 -9.05
CA LEU A 312 -27.04 -36.32 -8.92
C LEU A 312 -27.72 -36.56 -10.28
N ARG A 313 -27.50 -35.66 -11.25
CA ARG A 313 -28.07 -35.74 -12.60
C ARG A 313 -27.31 -36.69 -13.54
N TYR A 314 -26.14 -37.20 -13.15
CA TYR A 314 -25.36 -38.11 -13.98
C TYR A 314 -26.10 -39.45 -14.14
N ASP A 315 -26.54 -39.76 -15.36
CA ASP A 315 -27.21 -41.02 -15.68
C ASP A 315 -26.13 -42.10 -15.91
N VAL A 316 -26.19 -43.17 -15.11
CA VAL A 316 -25.25 -44.29 -15.23
C VAL A 316 -25.93 -45.30 -16.14
N ARG A 317 -25.72 -45.15 -17.45
CA ARG A 317 -26.02 -46.19 -18.44
C ARG A 317 -24.72 -46.81 -18.92
#